data_AF-A0A920NZP4-F1
#
_entry.id   AF-A0A920NZP4-F1
#
_cell.length_a   1.000
_cell.length_b   1.000
_cell.length_c   1.000
_cell.angle_alpha   90.00
_cell.angle_beta   90.00
_cell.angle_gamma   90.00
#
_symmetry.space_group_name_H-M   'P 1'
#
loop_
_entity.id
_entity.type
_entity.pdbx_description
1 polymer ?
#
loop_
_entity_poly.entity_id
_entity_poly.type
_entity_poly.pdbx_seq_one_letter_code
_entity_poly.pdbx_strand_id
1 'polypeptide(L)' 'MTAKGKVVYLKTPLEIQLKRTEKDKKRPLLAKGNKKKILEALKKEREPRYEEIADITIDQKGQKNRKSIIDEIIDKLSNE' A
#
# COMPACT_ATOMS: atom_id res chain seq x y z
N MET A 1 0.67 25.75 -9.26
CA MET A 1 -0.28 24.65 -9.52
C MET A 1 -0.83 24.22 -8.17
N THR A 2 -2.12 24.44 -7.90
CA THR A 2 -2.75 23.96 -6.65
C THR A 2 -2.89 22.45 -6.72
N ALA A 3 -2.26 21.72 -5.79
CA ALA A 3 -2.47 20.29 -5.63
C ALA A 3 -3.95 20.04 -5.30
N LYS A 4 -4.63 19.21 -6.09
CA LYS A 4 -6.10 19.02 -6.03
C LYS A 4 -6.55 18.03 -4.93
N GLY A 5 -5.69 17.68 -3.99
CA GLY A 5 -6.00 16.73 -2.93
C GLY A 5 -4.74 16.21 -2.23
N LYS A 6 -4.95 15.29 -1.29
CA LYS A 6 -3.90 14.59 -0.54
C LYS A 6 -3.76 13.15 -1.04
N VAL A 7 -2.53 12.71 -1.25
CA VAL A 7 -2.17 11.36 -1.66
C VAL A 7 -1.71 10.56 -0.44
N VAL A 8 -2.43 9.48 -0.14
CA VAL A 8 -2.10 8.58 0.98
C VAL A 8 -1.52 7.28 0.46
N TYR A 9 -0.29 6.96 0.84
CA TYR A 9 0.36 5.68 0.54
C TYR A 9 0.25 4.70 1.71
N LEU A 10 -0.43 3.58 1.47
CA LEU A 10 -0.56 2.47 2.44
C LEU A 10 0.59 1.47 2.27
N LYS A 11 1.70 1.72 2.95
CA LYS A 11 2.89 0.88 2.90
C LYS A 11 2.61 -0.45 3.59
N THR A 12 2.69 -1.53 2.82
CA THR A 12 2.33 -2.88 3.28
C THR A 12 3.53 -3.83 3.10
N PRO A 13 3.89 -4.63 4.13
CA PRO A 13 4.89 -5.67 3.99
C PRO A 13 4.53 -6.70 2.91
N LEU A 14 5.54 -7.24 2.23
CA LEU A 14 5.38 -8.21 1.14
C LEU A 14 4.58 -9.45 1.59
N GLU A 15 4.84 -9.93 2.80
CA GLU A 15 4.18 -11.11 3.38
C GLU A 15 2.67 -10.89 3.56
N ILE A 16 2.28 -9.70 4.02
CA ILE A 16 0.87 -9.33 4.18
C ILE A 16 0.20 -9.18 2.82
N GLN A 17 0.90 -8.58 1.85
CA GLN A 17 0.40 -8.42 0.49
C GLN A 17 0.20 -9.79 -0.19
N LEU A 18 1.13 -10.72 -0.02
CA LEU A 18 1.04 -12.08 -0.53
C LEU A 18 -0.16 -12.81 0.07
N LYS A 19 -0.30 -12.81 1.41
CA LYS A 19 -1.41 -13.47 2.11
C LYS A 19 -2.77 -12.96 1.66
N ARG A 20 -2.92 -11.64 1.44
CA ARG A 20 -4.18 -11.03 0.97
C ARG A 20 -4.49 -11.32 -0.50
N THR A 21 -3.47 -11.56 -1.32
CA THR A 21 -3.61 -11.76 -2.77
C THR A 21 -3.49 -13.22 -3.21
N GLU A 22 -3.27 -14.14 -2.27
CA GLU A 22 -3.07 -15.56 -2.54
C GLU A 22 -4.28 -16.21 -3.23
N LYS A 23 -5.50 -15.88 -2.82
CA LYS A 23 -6.74 -16.46 -3.38
C LYS A 23 -7.43 -15.56 -4.40
N ASP A 24 -6.87 -14.39 -4.68
CA ASP A 24 -7.47 -13.39 -5.56
C ASP A 24 -7.15 -13.69 -7.04
N LYS A 25 -8.17 -14.10 -7.80
CA LYS A 25 -8.08 -14.40 -9.24
C LYS A 25 -8.30 -13.16 -10.12
N LYS A 26 -8.75 -12.02 -9.57
CA LYS A 26 -9.02 -10.79 -10.32
C LYS A 26 -7.75 -9.97 -10.62
N ARG A 27 -6.57 -10.47 -10.23
CA ARG A 27 -5.28 -9.80 -10.37
C ARG A 27 -4.49 -10.41 -11.53
N PRO A 28 -4.62 -9.89 -12.76
CA PRO A 28 -3.98 -10.50 -13.94
C PRO A 28 -2.46 -10.60 -13.81
N LEU A 29 -1.81 -9.61 -13.19
CA LEU A 29 -0.37 -9.60 -12.92
C LEU A 29 0.07 -10.71 -11.93
N LEU A 30 -0.84 -11.18 -11.07
CA LEU A 30 -0.55 -12.23 -10.08
C LEU A 30 -1.18 -13.58 -10.45
N ALA A 31 -1.81 -13.68 -11.62
CA ALA A 31 -2.56 -14.86 -12.04
C ALA A 31 -1.65 -16.01 -12.50
N LYS A 32 -0.43 -15.71 -12.96
CA LYS A 32 0.52 -16.68 -13.50
C LYS A 32 1.88 -16.54 -12.80
N GLY A 33 2.51 -17.67 -12.47
CA GLY A 33 3.87 -17.71 -11.92
C GLY A 33 3.97 -17.50 -10.41
N ASN A 34 5.18 -17.19 -9.94
CA ASN A 34 5.47 -17.04 -8.52
C ASN A 34 5.05 -15.65 -8.00
N LYS A 35 3.91 -15.60 -7.30
CA LYS A 35 3.34 -14.37 -6.75
C LYS A 35 4.32 -13.57 -5.88
N LYS A 36 5.14 -14.25 -5.06
CA LYS A 36 6.12 -13.58 -4.19
C LYS A 36 7.15 -12.82 -5.01
N LYS A 37 7.73 -13.46 -6.03
CA LYS A 37 8.71 -12.82 -6.94
C LYS A 37 8.11 -11.64 -7.70
N ILE A 38 6.88 -11.78 -8.17
CA ILE A 38 6.19 -10.71 -8.89
C ILE A 38 5.93 -9.53 -7.96
N LEU A 39 5.39 -9.77 -6.76
CA LEU A 39 5.16 -8.71 -5.78
C LEU A 39 6.47 -8.01 -5.34
N GLU A 40 7.56 -8.75 -5.20
CA GLU A 40 8.87 -8.21 -4.85
C GLU A 40 9.42 -7.30 -5.96
N ALA A 41 9.36 -7.74 -7.21
CA ALA A 41 9.76 -6.94 -8.37
C ALA A 41 8.91 -5.67 -8.50
N LEU A 42 7.58 -5.80 -8.40
CA LEU A 42 6.66 -4.68 -8.43
C LEU A 42 6.91 -3.70 -7.28
N LYS A 43 7.22 -4.19 -6.08
CA LYS A 43 7.55 -3.36 -4.93
C LYS A 43 8.83 -2.56 -5.20
N LYS A 44 9.88 -3.20 -5.68
CA LYS A 44 11.16 -2.55 -5.98
C LYS A 44 11.03 -1.42 -7.01
N GLU A 45 10.21 -1.62 -8.04
CA GLU A 45 9.98 -0.61 -9.09
C GLU A 45 9.08 0.54 -8.61
N ARG A 46 8.05 0.23 -7.81
CA ARG A 46 6.96 1.17 -7.53
C ARG A 46 7.08 1.88 -6.19
N GLU A 47 7.74 1.29 -5.20
CA GLU A 47 7.91 1.90 -3.87
C GLU A 47 8.51 3.31 -3.94
N PRO A 48 9.58 3.58 -4.72
CA PRO A 48 10.12 4.95 -4.85
C PRO A 48 9.11 5.94 -5.42
N ARG A 49 8.30 5.50 -6.40
CA ARG A 49 7.27 6.34 -7.03
C ARG A 49 6.12 6.62 -6.08
N TYR A 50 5.72 5.64 -5.27
CA TYR A 50 4.68 5.82 -4.27
C TYR A 50 5.14 6.73 -3.13
N GLU A 51 6.40 6.64 -2.73
CA GLU A 51 6.99 7.53 -1.72
C GLU A 51 7.16 8.96 -2.24
N GLU A 52 7.52 9.14 -3.52
CA GLU A 52 7.68 10.46 -4.14
C GLU A 52 6.37 11.27 -4.19
N ILE A 53 5.25 10.62 -4.51
CA ILE A 53 3.95 11.31 -4.69
C ILE A 53 3.11 11.38 -3.41
N ALA A 54 3.49 10.69 -2.34
CA ALA A 54 2.68 10.58 -1.15
C ALA A 54 2.88 11.78 -0.22
N ASP A 55 1.80 12.53 0.02
CA ASP A 55 1.75 13.50 1.12
C ASP A 55 1.80 12.80 2.49
N ILE A 56 1.15 11.64 2.57
CA ILE A 56 1.02 10.87 3.82
C ILE A 56 1.38 9.41 3.55
N THR A 57 2.36 8.89 4.29
CA THR A 57 2.66 7.44 4.32
C THR A 57 2.19 6.81 5.62
N ILE A 58 1.50 5.68 5.51
CA ILE A 58 1.02 4.87 6.65
C ILE A 58 1.57 3.46 6.52
N ASP A 59 2.41 3.08 7.48
CA ASP A 59 2.96 1.74 7.60
C ASP A 59 1.93 0.79 8.25
N GLN A 60 1.52 -0.23 7.49
CA GLN A 60 0.68 -1.33 7.96
C GLN A 60 1.49 -2.41 8.69
N LYS A 61 2.59 -2.04 9.35
CA LYS A 61 3.38 -2.98 10.17
C LYS A 61 2.49 -3.52 11.31
N GLY A 62 2.45 -4.84 11.47
CA GLY A 62 1.83 -5.51 12.62
C GLY A 62 0.29 -5.52 12.66
N GLN A 63 -0.36 -6.16 11.67
CA GLN A 63 -1.81 -6.46 11.67
C GLN A 63 -2.73 -5.34 12.20
N LYS A 64 -2.42 -4.06 11.91
CA LYS A 64 -3.34 -2.96 12.24
C LYS A 64 -4.70 -3.28 11.64
N ASN A 65 -5.72 -3.37 12.49
CA ASN A 65 -7.06 -3.62 12.02
C ASN A 65 -7.55 -2.39 11.22
N ARG A 66 -8.49 -2.60 10.29
CA ARG A 66 -8.95 -1.57 9.35
C ARG A 66 -9.33 -0.25 10.04
N LYS A 67 -9.98 -0.34 11.21
CA LYS A 67 -10.39 0.82 12.00
C LYS A 67 -9.20 1.69 12.43
N SER A 68 -8.16 1.10 13.00
CA SER A 68 -6.95 1.82 13.41
C SER A 68 -6.24 2.51 12.24
N ILE A 69 -6.25 1.90 11.04
CA ILE A 69 -5.69 2.53 9.84
C ILE A 69 -6.54 3.74 9.43
N ILE A 70 -7.87 3.64 9.50
CA ILE A 70 -8.78 4.76 9.20
C ILE A 70 -8.59 5.88 10.21
N ASP A 71 -8.52 5.57 11.51
CA ASP A 71 -8.29 6.57 12.56
C ASP A 71 -6.95 7.31 12.34
N GLU A 72 -5.88 6.59 11.98
CA GLU A 72 -4.58 7.18 11.64
C GLU A 72 -4.63 8.06 10.37
N ILE A 73 -5.42 7.67 9.36
CA ILE A 73 -5.65 8.51 8.17
C ILE A 73 -6.36 9.81 8.58
N ILE A 74 -7.41 9.72 9.40
CA ILE A 74 -8.19 10.88 9.84
C ILE A 74 -7.33 11.83 10.67
N ASP A 75 -6.54 11.29 11.61
CA ASP A 75 -5.61 12.06 12.44
C ASP A 75 -4.60 12.82 11.58
N LYS A 76 -3.93 12.14 10.64
CA LYS A 76 -2.95 12.77 9.75
C LYS A 76 -3.55 13.78 8.77
N LEU A 77 -4.83 13.65 8.43
CA LEU A 77 -5.55 14.62 7.59
C LEU A 77 -6.07 15.82 8.39
N SER A 78 -6.22 15.68 9.71
CA SER A 78 -6.78 16.71 10.60
C SER A 78 -5.69 17.55 11.29
N ASN A 79 -4.47 17.04 11.39
CA ASN A 79 -3.29 17.73 11.96
C ASN A 79 -2.54 18.62 10.94
N GLU A 80 -3.27 19.25 10.01
CA GLU A 80 -2.77 20.31 9.12
C GLU A 80 -3.52 21.63 9.32
#